data_AF-A0AAW2BVW5-F1
#
_entry.id   AF-A0AAW2BVW5-F1
#
_cell.length_a   1.000
_cell.length_b   1.000
_cell.length_c   1.000
_cell.angle_alpha   90.00
_cell.angle_beta   90.00
_cell.angle_gamma   90.00
#
_symmetry.space_group_name_H-M   'P 1'
#
loop_
_entity.id
_entity.type
_entity.pdbx_description
1 polymer ?
#
loop_
_entity_poly.entity_id
_entity_poly.type
_entity_poly.pdbx_seq_one_letter_code
_entity_poly.pdbx_strand_id
1 'polypeptide(L)'
;MVSKAMELAVTNPLTCSTSSKPLSNPSSILRAFTVRCSVSLSSDRASTGVAERPWKTSDARLVLEDGSIWRAKSFGASRTQVGEVVFNTSLTGYQEILTDPSYAGQFVLMTNPHIGNTDDEESMQCFLGGLVIRSISIRYILQIGDVQETLGDYLAERNIMGIYDVDTHAITRRLRQDGSLIGVLSTEESKTDEELLELSRSWDIVVVPSTWPASETLKIKPDGVLFSNGPGDPSAVPYAVETVKEILGKLPLFGICMGQQLLGQALGGKTFKMKFGHHGGNHPVRNLRSGHVEISAQNHNYAVDPHRFLRVWK
;
A
#
# COMPACT_ATOMS: atom_id res chain seq x y z
N MET A 1 17.74 -48.63 42.72
CA MET A 1 17.59 -47.18 42.95
C MET A 1 17.35 -46.53 41.60
N VAL A 2 16.24 -45.81 41.48
CA VAL A 2 15.60 -45.34 40.24
C VAL A 2 15.74 -43.82 40.14
N SER A 3 16.02 -43.30 38.93
CA SER A 3 15.44 -42.06 38.37
C SER A 3 15.73 -42.07 36.86
N LYS A 4 14.83 -42.54 35.98
CA LYS A 4 13.60 -41.95 35.41
C LYS A 4 13.79 -40.58 34.73
N ALA A 5 13.95 -40.62 33.41
CA ALA A 5 13.65 -39.54 32.49
C ALA A 5 12.13 -39.44 32.29
N MET A 6 11.59 -38.22 32.21
CA MET A 6 10.17 -37.94 31.96
C MET A 6 9.92 -37.66 30.48
N GLU A 7 9.20 -38.56 29.82
CA GLU A 7 8.37 -38.28 28.65
C GLU A 7 6.99 -37.83 29.14
N LEU A 8 6.42 -36.79 28.54
CA LEU A 8 5.02 -36.41 28.70
C LEU A 8 4.35 -36.43 27.31
N ALA A 9 3.62 -37.51 27.07
CA ALA A 9 2.79 -37.74 25.91
C ALA A 9 1.47 -36.98 26.05
N VAL A 10 1.08 -36.32 24.96
CA VAL A 10 -0.23 -35.68 24.77
C VAL A 10 -1.26 -36.77 24.48
N THR A 11 -2.28 -36.85 25.33
CA THR A 11 -3.43 -37.76 25.21
C THR A 11 -4.44 -37.22 24.20
N ASN A 12 -4.83 -38.06 23.22
CA ASN A 12 -5.91 -37.79 22.28
C ASN A 12 -7.06 -38.79 22.57
N PRO A 13 -8.28 -38.35 22.91
CA PRO A 13 -9.33 -39.26 23.37
C PRO A 13 -10.28 -39.64 22.24
N LEU A 14 -10.02 -40.74 21.52
CA LEU A 14 -11.05 -41.43 20.75
C LEU A 14 -10.77 -42.95 20.78
N THR A 15 -11.45 -43.63 21.69
CA THR A 15 -11.51 -45.08 21.79
C THR A 15 -12.51 -45.64 20.77
N CYS A 16 -12.05 -46.50 19.87
CA CYS A 16 -12.91 -47.37 19.08
C CYS A 16 -12.41 -48.81 19.23
N SER A 17 -13.28 -49.67 19.76
CA SER A 17 -13.01 -51.06 20.10
C SER A 17 -12.90 -51.93 18.84
N THR A 18 -11.79 -52.65 18.69
CA THR A 18 -11.61 -53.67 17.65
C THR A 18 -11.85 -55.06 18.23
N SER A 19 -12.85 -55.81 17.74
CA SER A 19 -12.91 -57.25 17.92
C SER A 19 -12.17 -57.93 16.76
N SER A 20 -11.24 -58.82 17.08
CA SER A 20 -10.38 -59.51 16.13
C SER A 20 -10.94 -60.88 15.75
N LYS A 21 -11.06 -61.16 14.45
CA LYS A 21 -10.91 -62.52 13.90
C LYS A 21 -10.01 -62.45 12.66
N PRO A 22 -9.03 -63.36 12.50
CA PRO A 22 -8.06 -63.28 11.42
C PRO A 22 -8.53 -64.12 10.22
N LEU A 23 -8.26 -63.63 9.01
CA LEU A 23 -8.11 -64.48 7.83
C LEU A 23 -7.24 -63.81 6.77
N SER A 24 -6.60 -64.70 6.01
CA SER A 24 -5.33 -64.64 5.30
C SER A 24 -5.34 -64.05 3.89
N ASN A 25 -4.13 -63.61 3.50
CA ASN A 25 -3.51 -63.44 2.18
C ASN A 25 -3.55 -62.09 1.43
N PRO A 26 -2.41 -61.67 0.81
CA PRO A 26 -2.21 -60.33 0.29
C PRO A 26 -2.42 -60.29 -1.23
N SER A 27 -3.22 -59.33 -1.70
CA SER A 27 -3.14 -58.87 -3.09
C SER A 27 -3.45 -57.38 -3.15
N SER A 28 -2.72 -56.70 -4.02
CA SER A 28 -2.64 -55.26 -4.24
C SER A 28 -3.99 -54.55 -4.29
N ILE A 29 -4.23 -53.60 -3.38
CA ILE A 29 -5.37 -52.68 -3.45
C ILE A 29 -4.84 -51.24 -3.35
N LEU A 30 -4.90 -50.51 -4.47
CA LEU A 30 -4.83 -49.06 -4.53
C LEU A 30 -5.91 -48.48 -3.60
N ARG A 31 -5.52 -47.77 -2.54
CA ARG A 31 -6.46 -46.98 -1.73
C ARG A 31 -6.81 -45.69 -2.46
N ALA A 32 -7.81 -45.75 -3.33
CA ALA A 32 -8.53 -44.58 -3.78
C ALA A 32 -9.43 -44.08 -2.63
N PHE A 33 -9.06 -42.97 -1.99
CA PHE A 33 -9.97 -42.28 -1.07
C PHE A 33 -10.96 -41.46 -1.91
N THR A 34 -12.17 -41.98 -2.08
CA THR A 34 -13.29 -41.18 -2.57
C THR A 34 -14.07 -40.69 -1.36
N VAL A 35 -13.97 -39.39 -1.06
CA VAL A 35 -14.85 -38.75 -0.08
C VAL A 35 -16.19 -38.50 -0.79
N ARG A 36 -17.17 -39.39 -0.56
CA ARG A 36 -18.56 -39.10 -0.88
C ARG A 36 -19.20 -38.40 0.32
N CYS A 37 -19.38 -37.08 0.22
CA CYS A 37 -20.30 -36.37 1.09
C CYS A 37 -21.73 -36.66 0.61
N SER A 38 -22.40 -37.66 1.20
CA SER A 38 -23.84 -37.79 1.11
C SER A 38 -24.46 -37.13 2.34
N VAL A 39 -24.91 -35.88 2.20
CA VAL A 39 -25.85 -35.30 3.15
C VAL A 39 -27.23 -35.73 2.69
N SER A 40 -27.88 -36.57 3.49
CA SER A 40 -29.29 -36.89 3.36
C SER A 40 -30.11 -35.62 3.61
N LEU A 41 -30.73 -35.09 2.56
CA LEU A 41 -31.79 -34.10 2.68
C LEU A 41 -33.03 -34.77 3.26
N SER A 42 -33.17 -34.71 4.59
CA SER A 42 -34.49 -34.82 5.21
C SER A 42 -35.17 -33.46 5.11
N SER A 43 -36.17 -33.38 4.25
CA SER A 43 -37.09 -32.26 4.16
C SER A 43 -37.94 -32.21 5.43
N ASP A 44 -37.67 -31.26 6.32
CA ASP A 44 -38.69 -30.70 7.19
C ASP A 44 -38.28 -29.29 7.65
N ARG A 45 -39.27 -28.39 7.61
CA ARG A 45 -39.17 -26.93 7.79
C ARG A 45 -38.54 -26.53 9.13
N ALA A 46 -37.61 -25.57 9.12
CA ALA A 46 -37.70 -24.29 9.86
C ALA A 46 -36.37 -23.51 9.93
N SER A 47 -36.52 -22.18 9.97
CA SER A 47 -35.58 -21.13 10.40
C SER A 47 -34.52 -20.63 9.42
N THR A 48 -34.77 -19.41 8.95
CA THR A 48 -33.82 -18.44 8.41
C THR A 48 -32.73 -18.15 9.44
N GLY A 49 -31.51 -18.60 9.17
CA GLY A 49 -30.36 -18.38 10.04
C GLY A 49 -29.08 -18.86 9.36
N VAL A 50 -28.73 -18.24 8.23
CA VAL A 50 -27.38 -18.42 7.68
C VAL A 50 -26.46 -17.69 8.64
N ALA A 51 -25.77 -18.43 9.51
CA ALA A 51 -24.70 -17.90 10.33
C ALA A 51 -23.74 -17.11 9.43
N GLU A 52 -23.53 -15.82 9.72
CA GLU A 52 -22.53 -15.03 9.02
C GLU A 52 -21.19 -15.78 9.10
N ARG A 53 -20.57 -16.02 7.93
CA ARG A 53 -19.26 -16.65 7.90
C ARG A 53 -18.30 -15.71 8.64
N PRO A 54 -17.50 -16.18 9.62
CA PRO A 54 -16.60 -15.31 10.37
C PRO A 54 -15.44 -14.75 9.54
N TRP A 55 -15.32 -15.12 8.26
CA TRP A 55 -14.34 -14.62 7.32
C TRP A 55 -15.01 -13.83 6.20
N LYS A 56 -14.49 -12.64 5.92
CA LYS A 56 -14.90 -11.83 4.77
C LYS A 56 -14.67 -12.63 3.49
N THR A 57 -15.66 -12.67 2.60
CA THR A 57 -15.45 -13.12 1.21
C THR A 57 -14.65 -12.07 0.45
N SER A 58 -13.97 -12.47 -0.63
CA SER A 58 -13.22 -11.53 -1.46
C SER A 58 -14.17 -10.51 -2.10
N ASP A 59 -14.08 -9.25 -1.66
CA ASP A 59 -14.90 -8.11 -2.06
C ASP A 59 -14.06 -7.00 -2.71
N ALA A 60 -12.77 -7.25 -2.95
CA ALA A 60 -11.87 -6.33 -3.64
C ALA A 60 -11.08 -7.03 -4.74
N ARG A 61 -10.59 -6.23 -5.68
CA ARG A 61 -9.73 -6.66 -6.78
C ARG A 61 -8.55 -5.72 -6.93
N LEU A 62 -7.37 -6.29 -7.15
CA LEU A 62 -6.21 -5.60 -7.72
C LEU A 62 -6.03 -6.10 -9.16
N VAL A 63 -6.17 -5.20 -10.12
CA VAL A 63 -5.98 -5.48 -11.55
C VAL A 63 -4.76 -4.71 -12.04
N LEU A 64 -3.76 -5.41 -12.58
CA LEU A 64 -2.54 -4.80 -13.11
C LEU A 64 -2.63 -4.68 -14.64
N GLU A 65 -1.91 -3.71 -15.21
CA GLU A 65 -1.89 -3.44 -16.66
C GLU A 65 -1.44 -4.63 -17.53
N ASP A 66 -0.64 -5.53 -16.94
CA ASP A 66 -0.18 -6.78 -17.54
C ASP A 66 -1.29 -7.85 -17.69
N GLY A 67 -2.50 -7.56 -17.20
CA GLY A 67 -3.66 -8.44 -17.25
C GLY A 67 -3.84 -9.31 -16.02
N SER A 68 -3.00 -9.20 -15.00
CA SER A 68 -3.15 -9.99 -13.78
C SER A 68 -4.19 -9.43 -12.82
N ILE A 69 -5.03 -10.34 -12.32
CA ILE A 69 -6.17 -10.01 -11.47
C ILE A 69 -6.03 -10.80 -10.17
N TRP A 70 -6.03 -10.07 -9.05
CA TRP A 70 -5.91 -10.63 -7.70
C TRP A 70 -7.19 -10.31 -6.93
N ARG A 71 -7.93 -11.35 -6.57
CA ARG A 71 -9.09 -11.21 -5.67
C ARG A 71 -8.59 -11.09 -4.24
N ALA A 72 -9.10 -10.08 -3.54
CA ALA A 72 -8.65 -9.67 -2.24
C ALA A 72 -9.85 -9.33 -1.35
N LYS A 73 -9.58 -9.07 -0.08
CA LYS A 73 -10.56 -8.54 0.88
C LYS A 73 -10.25 -7.07 1.13
N SER A 74 -11.25 -6.21 1.14
CA SER A 74 -11.09 -4.77 1.38
C SER A 74 -11.03 -4.43 2.87
N PHE A 75 -10.33 -3.35 3.18
CA PHE A 75 -10.40 -2.56 4.40
C PHE A 75 -10.13 -1.08 4.05
N GLY A 76 -10.43 -0.14 4.94
CA GLY A 76 -10.33 1.28 4.60
C GLY A 76 -11.49 1.76 3.72
N ALA A 77 -11.22 2.71 2.84
CA ALA A 77 -12.23 3.34 1.99
C ALA A 77 -12.68 2.44 0.83
N SER A 78 -13.99 2.42 0.56
CA SER A 78 -14.60 1.72 -0.56
C SER A 78 -14.66 2.61 -1.80
N ARG A 79 -13.88 2.27 -2.83
CA ARG A 79 -13.84 3.01 -4.11
C ARG A 79 -13.13 2.19 -5.19
N THR A 80 -13.08 2.76 -6.40
CA THR A 80 -12.10 2.41 -7.43
C THR A 80 -11.01 3.48 -7.48
N GLN A 81 -9.75 3.07 -7.54
CA GLN A 81 -8.61 3.97 -7.67
C GLN A 81 -7.56 3.34 -8.55
N VAL A 82 -6.86 4.18 -9.32
CA VAL A 82 -5.71 3.81 -10.14
C VAL A 82 -4.44 4.34 -9.46
N GLY A 83 -3.35 3.59 -9.56
CA GLY A 83 -2.06 3.99 -8.99
C GLY A 83 -0.93 3.08 -9.43
N GLU A 84 0.30 3.56 -9.29
CA GLU A 84 1.50 2.76 -9.51
C GLU A 84 1.67 1.75 -8.38
N VAL A 85 1.84 0.46 -8.68
CA VAL A 85 2.09 -0.55 -7.66
C VAL A 85 3.59 -0.65 -7.40
N VAL A 86 3.98 -0.30 -6.17
CA VAL A 86 5.35 -0.39 -5.67
C VAL A 86 5.38 -1.36 -4.49
N PHE A 87 6.54 -1.96 -4.19
CA PHE A 87 6.69 -2.78 -3.00
C PHE A 87 7.69 -2.18 -2.03
N ASN A 88 7.41 -2.33 -0.74
CA ASN A 88 8.31 -1.94 0.34
C ASN A 88 8.66 -3.17 1.18
N THR A 89 9.96 -3.33 1.45
CA THR A 89 10.51 -4.48 2.19
C THR A 89 10.71 -4.24 3.69
N SER A 90 10.32 -3.08 4.20
CA SER A 90 10.37 -2.77 5.63
C SER A 90 9.50 -3.74 6.41
N LEU A 91 10.09 -4.31 7.47
CA LEU A 91 9.40 -5.25 8.37
C LEU A 91 8.64 -4.52 9.48
N THR A 92 9.03 -3.29 9.80
CA THR A 92 8.44 -2.44 10.83
C THR A 92 8.32 -1.02 10.29
N GLY A 93 7.57 -0.16 10.98
CA GLY A 93 7.42 1.24 10.58
C GLY A 93 6.56 1.42 9.35
N TYR A 94 5.44 0.67 9.27
CA TYR A 94 4.49 0.87 8.19
C TYR A 94 3.77 2.22 8.33
N GLN A 95 3.62 2.76 9.54
CA GLN A 95 3.00 4.08 9.77
C GLN A 95 3.79 5.21 9.08
N GLU A 96 5.12 5.15 9.10
CA GLU A 96 5.99 6.09 8.39
C GLU A 96 5.82 5.96 6.87
N ILE A 97 5.59 4.73 6.37
CA ILE A 97 5.28 4.49 4.96
C ILE A 97 3.89 5.05 4.62
N LEU A 98 2.92 4.94 5.54
CA LEU A 98 1.58 5.48 5.31
C LEU A 98 1.58 7.01 5.16
N THR A 99 2.50 7.65 5.88
CA THR A 99 2.56 9.10 6.05
C THR A 99 3.70 9.75 5.25
N ASP A 100 4.44 8.97 4.46
CA ASP A 100 5.50 9.48 3.58
C ASP A 100 4.89 10.06 2.29
N PRO A 101 5.05 11.37 2.03
CA PRO A 101 4.55 12.03 0.82
C PRO A 101 5.08 11.44 -0.49
N SER A 102 6.20 10.71 -0.44
CA SER A 102 6.83 10.09 -1.62
C SER A 102 5.95 9.02 -2.26
N TYR A 103 5.01 8.43 -1.50
CA TYR A 103 4.06 7.43 -2.01
C TYR A 103 2.77 8.03 -2.57
N ALA A 104 2.68 9.36 -2.75
CA ALA A 104 1.49 10.01 -3.28
C ALA A 104 1.04 9.39 -4.62
N GLY A 105 -0.18 8.83 -4.64
CA GLY A 105 -0.74 8.17 -5.82
C GLY A 105 -0.23 6.74 -6.07
N GLN A 106 0.63 6.20 -5.21
CA GLN A 106 1.17 4.85 -5.33
C GLN A 106 0.43 3.85 -4.44
N PHE A 107 0.28 2.62 -4.92
CA PHE A 107 -0.18 1.48 -4.15
C PHE A 107 1.01 0.78 -3.54
N VAL A 108 1.15 0.89 -2.22
CA VAL A 108 2.29 0.32 -1.51
C VAL A 108 1.96 -1.10 -1.08
N LEU A 109 2.68 -2.04 -1.66
CA LEU A 109 2.65 -3.44 -1.29
C LEU A 109 3.69 -3.73 -0.22
N MET A 110 3.23 -4.16 0.95
CA MET A 110 4.13 -4.56 2.04
C MET A 110 4.54 -6.02 1.88
N THR A 111 5.85 -6.30 1.88
CA THR A 111 6.31 -7.69 1.87
C THR A 111 6.19 -8.36 3.23
N ASN A 112 6.13 -7.60 4.32
CA ASN A 112 5.82 -8.14 5.64
C ASN A 112 4.38 -8.71 5.62
N PRO A 113 4.18 -10.00 5.94
CA PRO A 113 2.88 -10.61 5.85
C PRO A 113 1.85 -10.06 6.84
N HIS A 114 2.29 -9.52 7.99
CA HIS A 114 1.40 -9.00 9.03
C HIS A 114 1.61 -7.50 9.21
N ILE A 115 0.57 -6.72 8.90
CA ILE A 115 0.54 -5.25 9.04
C ILE A 115 -0.59 -4.86 10.01
N GLY A 116 -0.37 -3.78 10.76
CA GLY A 116 -1.30 -3.32 11.80
C GLY A 116 -0.97 -3.85 13.20
N ASN A 117 0.31 -4.00 13.57
CA ASN A 117 0.74 -4.59 14.85
C ASN A 117 1.49 -3.63 15.78
N THR A 118 1.56 -2.33 15.46
CA THR A 118 2.29 -1.32 16.25
C THR A 118 1.37 -0.20 16.75
N ASP A 119 1.66 0.30 17.95
CA ASP A 119 0.78 1.19 18.72
C ASP A 119 1.04 2.69 18.47
N ASP A 120 2.24 3.09 18.05
CA ASP A 120 2.63 4.51 18.04
C ASP A 120 2.44 5.16 16.67
N GLU A 121 1.49 6.09 16.56
CA GLU A 121 1.38 6.94 15.39
C GLU A 121 1.52 8.43 15.74
N GLU A 122 2.51 9.06 15.11
CA GLU A 122 2.84 10.47 15.34
C GLU A 122 2.19 11.40 14.30
N SER A 123 1.61 10.88 13.20
CA SER A 123 1.13 11.69 12.06
C SER A 123 -0.35 11.50 11.72
N MET A 124 -1.01 12.61 11.36
CA MET A 124 -2.46 12.68 11.12
C MET A 124 -2.88 12.38 9.68
N GLN A 125 -1.98 12.43 8.68
CA GLN A 125 -2.33 12.41 7.25
C GLN A 125 -1.64 11.27 6.50
N CYS A 126 -2.41 10.48 5.74
CA CYS A 126 -1.89 9.46 4.82
C CYS A 126 -1.75 10.01 3.39
N PHE A 127 -0.69 9.63 2.68
CA PHE A 127 -0.41 10.10 1.31
C PHE A 127 -0.54 9.02 0.23
N LEU A 128 -0.35 7.74 0.56
CA LEU A 128 -0.44 6.64 -0.42
C LEU A 128 -1.78 6.61 -1.16
N GLY A 129 -1.76 6.06 -2.37
CA GLY A 129 -3.00 5.76 -3.10
C GLY A 129 -3.75 4.54 -2.55
N GLY A 130 -3.03 3.57 -1.97
CA GLY A 130 -3.63 2.34 -1.48
C GLY A 130 -2.62 1.37 -0.85
N LEU A 131 -3.08 0.54 0.09
CA LEU A 131 -2.24 -0.37 0.86
C LEU A 131 -2.52 -1.83 0.46
N VAL A 132 -1.49 -2.59 0.09
CA VAL A 132 -1.62 -3.99 -0.34
C VAL A 132 -0.83 -4.90 0.60
N ILE A 133 -1.52 -5.80 1.32
CA ILE A 133 -0.90 -6.62 2.37
C ILE A 133 -1.33 -8.10 2.28
N ARG A 134 -0.57 -9.00 2.90
CA ARG A 134 -0.94 -10.43 2.93
C ARG A 134 -2.02 -10.72 3.97
N SER A 135 -1.86 -10.16 5.17
CA SER A 135 -2.74 -10.38 6.32
C SER A 135 -2.83 -9.12 7.16
N ILE A 136 -4.04 -8.77 7.56
CA ILE A 136 -4.31 -7.68 8.50
C ILE A 136 -4.46 -8.25 9.91
N SER A 137 -3.89 -7.58 10.89
CA SER A 137 -4.12 -7.91 12.30
C SER A 137 -5.54 -7.48 12.73
N ILE A 138 -6.45 -8.46 12.88
CA ILE A 138 -7.87 -8.24 13.18
C ILE A 138 -8.10 -7.63 14.58
N ARG A 139 -7.14 -7.78 15.51
CA ARG A 139 -7.29 -7.40 16.92
C ARG A 139 -6.66 -6.07 17.31
N TYR A 140 -5.99 -5.39 16.38
CA TYR A 140 -5.17 -4.25 16.76
C TYR A 140 -5.86 -2.92 16.53
N ILE A 141 -5.73 -2.15 17.58
CA ILE A 141 -6.22 -0.83 17.78
C ILE A 141 -4.98 0.05 17.64
N LEU A 142 -4.92 0.87 16.60
CA LEU A 142 -3.98 1.98 16.53
C LEU A 142 -4.29 2.91 17.71
N GLN A 143 -3.27 3.20 18.52
CA GLN A 143 -3.41 4.13 19.62
C GLN A 143 -2.97 5.52 19.15
N ILE A 144 -3.94 6.34 18.75
CA ILE A 144 -3.69 7.72 18.35
C ILE A 144 -4.03 8.61 19.56
N GLY A 145 -3.06 8.78 20.46
CA GLY A 145 -3.27 9.45 21.74
C GLY A 145 -4.16 8.62 22.69
N ASP A 146 -5.35 9.13 23.05
CA ASP A 146 -6.34 8.45 23.90
C ASP A 146 -7.37 7.64 23.09
N VAL A 147 -7.33 7.71 21.75
CA VAL A 147 -8.31 7.08 20.86
C VAL A 147 -7.81 5.74 20.36
N GLN A 148 -8.72 4.77 20.33
CA GLN A 148 -8.48 3.38 19.98
C GLN A 148 -9.27 3.06 18.69
N GLU A 149 -8.59 3.00 17.54
CA GLU A 149 -9.20 2.75 16.21
C GLU A 149 -8.56 1.59 15.46
N THR A 150 -9.31 0.86 14.63
CA THR A 150 -8.68 -0.19 13.80
C THR A 150 -7.92 0.43 12.62
N LEU A 151 -6.91 -0.27 12.08
CA LEU A 151 -6.24 0.17 10.84
C LEU A 151 -7.23 0.38 9.68
N GLY A 152 -8.32 -0.40 9.65
CA GLY A 152 -9.38 -0.23 8.66
C GLY A 152 -10.10 1.11 8.81
N ASP A 153 -10.52 1.45 10.02
CA ASP A 153 -11.23 2.70 10.31
C ASP A 153 -10.32 3.90 10.05
N TYR A 154 -9.07 3.82 10.53
CA TYR A 154 -8.04 4.85 10.32
C TYR A 154 -7.84 5.22 8.84
N LEU A 155 -7.74 4.21 7.97
CA LEU A 155 -7.59 4.43 6.53
C LEU A 155 -8.91 4.91 5.89
N ALA A 156 -10.07 4.43 6.36
CA ALA A 156 -11.37 4.83 5.85
C ALA A 156 -11.64 6.33 6.07
N GLU A 157 -11.33 6.85 7.27
CA GLU A 157 -11.45 8.27 7.59
C GLU A 157 -10.59 9.16 6.68
N ARG A 158 -9.44 8.63 6.26
CA ARG A 158 -8.48 9.33 5.38
C ARG A 158 -8.73 9.08 3.90
N ASN A 159 -9.82 8.38 3.56
CA ASN A 159 -10.20 8.01 2.21
C ASN A 159 -9.11 7.19 1.47
N ILE A 160 -8.40 6.34 2.23
CA ILE A 160 -7.35 5.44 1.73
C ILE A 160 -7.90 4.02 1.66
N MET A 161 -7.67 3.36 0.54
CA MET A 161 -8.12 1.99 0.33
C MET A 161 -7.03 1.00 0.73
N GLY A 162 -7.42 -0.08 1.39
CA GLY A 162 -6.56 -1.21 1.72
C GLY A 162 -7.11 -2.52 1.18
N ILE A 163 -6.24 -3.42 0.73
CA ILE A 163 -6.59 -4.80 0.40
C ILE A 163 -5.68 -5.81 1.11
N TYR A 164 -6.27 -6.92 1.55
CA TYR A 164 -5.55 -8.02 2.20
C TYR A 164 -5.96 -9.38 1.64
N ASP A 165 -5.27 -10.44 2.09
CA ASP A 165 -5.43 -11.82 1.60
C ASP A 165 -5.00 -12.04 0.15
N VAL A 166 -4.01 -11.25 -0.31
CA VAL A 166 -3.34 -11.42 -1.61
C VAL A 166 -1.97 -12.05 -1.46
N ASP A 167 -1.51 -12.76 -2.49
CA ASP A 167 -0.14 -13.28 -2.54
C ASP A 167 0.85 -12.15 -2.85
N THR A 168 1.24 -11.41 -1.80
CA THR A 168 2.19 -10.30 -1.90
C THR A 168 3.55 -10.73 -2.45
N HIS A 169 3.96 -11.99 -2.25
CA HIS A 169 5.22 -12.50 -2.76
C HIS A 169 5.17 -12.74 -4.28
N ALA A 170 4.06 -13.28 -4.80
CA ALA A 170 3.87 -13.41 -6.24
C ALA A 170 3.83 -12.05 -6.94
N ILE A 171 3.11 -11.07 -6.37
CA ILE A 171 3.06 -9.71 -6.92
C ILE A 171 4.46 -9.06 -6.86
N THR A 172 5.19 -9.18 -5.74
CA THR A 172 6.55 -8.64 -5.61
C THR A 172 7.51 -9.21 -6.65
N ARG A 173 7.45 -10.54 -6.92
CA ARG A 173 8.29 -11.17 -7.95
C ARG A 173 8.01 -10.62 -9.34
N ARG A 174 6.73 -10.38 -9.64
CA ARG A 174 6.31 -9.78 -10.90
C ARG A 174 6.81 -8.34 -11.04
N LEU A 175 6.62 -7.50 -10.01
CA LEU A 175 7.15 -6.13 -10.01
C LEU A 175 8.69 -6.07 -10.15
N ARG A 176 9.42 -7.09 -9.69
CA ARG A 176 10.88 -7.19 -9.89
C ARG A 176 11.29 -7.59 -11.30
N GLN A 177 10.44 -8.33 -12.02
CA GLN A 177 10.70 -8.79 -13.38
C GLN A 177 10.32 -7.73 -14.40
N ASP A 178 9.13 -7.13 -14.22
CA ASP A 178 8.51 -6.25 -15.21
C ASP A 178 8.69 -4.76 -14.88
N GLY A 179 9.14 -4.43 -13.66
CA GLY A 179 9.18 -3.05 -13.15
C GLY A 179 7.92 -2.71 -12.35
N SER A 180 7.78 -1.44 -11.94
CA SER A 180 6.51 -0.98 -11.36
C SER A 180 5.42 -1.06 -12.42
N LEU A 181 4.24 -1.53 -12.00
CA LEU A 181 3.10 -1.72 -12.88
C LEU A 181 1.97 -0.78 -12.47
N ILE A 182 1.21 -0.27 -13.44
CA ILE A 182 -0.03 0.44 -13.13
C ILE A 182 -1.09 -0.56 -12.68
N GLY A 183 -1.69 -0.28 -11.53
CA GLY A 183 -2.74 -1.09 -10.94
C GLY A 183 -4.02 -0.32 -10.72
N VAL A 184 -5.15 -1.03 -10.75
CA VAL A 184 -6.44 -0.56 -10.25
C VAL A 184 -6.82 -1.38 -9.03
N LEU A 185 -7.07 -0.69 -7.93
CA LEU A 185 -7.73 -1.25 -6.77
C LEU A 185 -9.22 -0.91 -6.86
N SER A 186 -10.10 -1.89 -6.67
CA SER A 186 -11.55 -1.67 -6.71
C SER A 186 -12.30 -2.55 -5.73
N THR A 187 -13.22 -1.94 -4.98
CA THR A 187 -14.24 -2.61 -4.17
C THR A 187 -15.63 -2.60 -4.83
N GLU A 188 -15.77 -2.02 -6.03
CA GLU A 188 -17.05 -1.90 -6.73
C GLU A 188 -17.35 -3.19 -7.50
N GLU A 189 -18.43 -3.89 -7.17
CA GLU A 189 -18.86 -5.10 -7.92
C GLU A 189 -19.47 -4.77 -9.29
N SER A 190 -19.87 -3.51 -9.52
CA SER A 190 -20.49 -3.06 -10.77
C SER A 190 -19.53 -3.06 -11.97
N LYS A 191 -18.22 -2.94 -11.73
CA LYS A 191 -17.19 -2.92 -12.79
C LYS A 191 -16.72 -4.33 -13.10
N THR A 192 -16.63 -4.65 -14.38
CA THR A 192 -16.05 -5.91 -14.88
C THR A 192 -14.53 -5.91 -14.73
N ASP A 193 -13.92 -7.10 -14.78
CA ASP A 193 -12.46 -7.22 -14.70
C ASP A 193 -11.80 -6.58 -15.95
N GLU A 194 -12.48 -6.63 -17.09
CA GLU A 194 -12.09 -6.01 -18.35
C GLU A 194 -12.09 -4.47 -18.29
N GLU A 195 -13.14 -3.86 -17.70
CA GLU A 195 -13.19 -2.40 -17.50
C GLU A 195 -12.08 -1.92 -16.56
N LEU A 196 -11.77 -2.68 -15.51
CA LEU A 196 -10.67 -2.35 -14.59
C LEU A 196 -9.30 -2.48 -15.27
N LEU A 197 -9.14 -3.46 -16.16
CA LEU A 197 -7.91 -3.64 -16.95
C LEU A 197 -7.75 -2.55 -18.01
N GLU A 198 -8.84 -2.12 -18.65
CA GLU A 198 -8.80 -0.98 -19.55
C GLU A 198 -8.43 0.29 -18.76
N LEU A 199 -8.97 0.44 -17.55
CA LEU A 199 -8.64 1.56 -16.68
C LEU A 199 -7.16 1.57 -16.26
N SER A 200 -6.54 0.44 -15.90
CA SER A 200 -5.09 0.40 -15.61
C SER A 200 -4.25 0.79 -16.81
N ARG A 201 -4.68 0.43 -18.03
CA ARG A 201 -3.97 0.77 -19.28
C ARG A 201 -4.23 2.19 -19.78
N SER A 202 -5.26 2.87 -19.25
CA SER A 202 -5.58 4.25 -19.61
C SER A 202 -4.79 5.29 -18.82
N TRP A 203 -4.14 4.87 -17.72
CA TRP A 203 -3.30 5.72 -16.90
C TRP A 203 -1.83 5.47 -17.25
N ASP A 204 -1.17 6.49 -17.78
CA ASP A 204 0.26 6.43 -18.11
C ASP A 204 1.08 7.21 -17.09
N ILE A 205 1.97 6.51 -16.37
CA ILE A 205 3.04 7.15 -15.58
C ILE A 205 4.34 6.99 -16.34
N VAL A 206 4.83 8.09 -16.91
CA VAL A 206 6.08 8.10 -17.66
C VAL A 206 7.20 8.66 -16.79
N VAL A 207 8.03 7.76 -16.27
CA VAL A 207 9.25 8.16 -15.56
C VAL A 207 10.34 8.47 -16.58
N VAL A 208 10.88 9.69 -16.51
CA VAL A 208 11.94 10.15 -17.40
C VAL A 208 13.20 10.49 -16.61
N PRO A 209 14.40 10.38 -17.21
CA PRO A 209 15.64 10.83 -16.57
C PRO A 209 15.58 12.31 -16.16
N SER A 210 16.34 12.72 -15.14
CA SER A 210 16.36 14.13 -14.70
C SER A 210 16.77 15.12 -15.80
N THR A 211 17.56 14.66 -16.77
CA THR A 211 18.01 15.44 -17.93
C THR A 211 17.01 15.49 -19.08
N TRP A 212 15.82 14.90 -18.93
CA TRP A 212 14.80 14.88 -19.96
C TRP A 212 14.31 16.30 -20.30
N PRO A 213 14.32 16.71 -21.58
CA PRO A 213 13.94 18.08 -21.95
C PRO A 213 12.45 18.35 -21.75
N ALA A 214 12.10 19.56 -21.31
CA ALA A 214 10.70 20.01 -21.20
C ALA A 214 9.95 19.90 -22.53
N SER A 215 10.62 20.15 -23.66
CA SER A 215 10.03 20.00 -25.00
C SER A 215 9.55 18.57 -25.29
N GLU A 216 10.30 17.56 -24.86
CA GLU A 216 9.90 16.16 -24.99
C GLU A 216 8.78 15.81 -24.01
N THR A 217 8.83 16.31 -22.77
CA THR A 217 7.72 16.17 -21.81
C THR A 217 6.41 16.69 -22.38
N LEU A 218 6.42 17.89 -22.98
CA LEU A 218 5.22 18.51 -23.54
C LEU A 218 4.68 17.79 -24.78
N LYS A 219 5.53 17.07 -25.54
CA LYS A 219 5.09 16.27 -26.69
C LYS A 219 4.26 15.06 -26.27
N ILE A 220 4.53 14.51 -25.09
CA ILE A 220 3.78 13.38 -24.52
C ILE A 220 2.36 13.83 -24.11
N LYS A 221 2.12 15.16 -23.99
CA LYS A 221 0.85 15.76 -23.56
C LYS A 221 0.33 15.19 -22.23
N PRO A 222 1.15 15.20 -21.16
CA PRO A 222 0.71 14.70 -19.87
C PRO A 222 -0.32 15.64 -19.24
N ASP A 223 -1.21 15.08 -18.41
CA ASP A 223 -2.18 15.86 -17.64
C ASP A 223 -1.54 16.65 -16.48
N GLY A 224 -0.32 16.27 -16.07
CA GLY A 224 0.45 16.95 -15.04
C GLY A 224 1.88 16.43 -14.98
N VAL A 225 2.76 17.16 -14.29
CA VAL A 225 4.17 16.76 -14.12
C VAL A 225 4.55 16.82 -12.63
N LEU A 226 5.09 15.70 -12.14
CA LEU A 226 5.62 15.57 -10.79
C LEU A 226 7.15 15.64 -10.81
N PHE A 227 7.71 16.54 -10.02
CA PHE A 227 9.15 16.60 -9.73
C PHE A 227 9.41 15.88 -8.40
N SER A 228 10.04 14.72 -8.46
CA SER A 228 10.27 13.85 -7.30
C SER A 228 11.32 14.41 -6.34
N ASN A 229 11.54 13.69 -5.24
CA ASN A 229 12.68 13.90 -4.36
C ASN A 229 14.01 13.54 -5.06
N GLY A 230 15.12 14.00 -4.48
CA GLY A 230 16.46 13.73 -5.00
C GLY A 230 17.55 14.12 -4.00
N PRO A 231 18.75 13.52 -4.08
CA PRO A 231 19.86 13.85 -3.21
C PRO A 231 20.58 15.12 -3.66
N GLY A 232 21.22 15.82 -2.72
CA GLY A 232 22.16 16.90 -3.02
C GLY A 232 21.57 18.30 -3.03
N ASP A 233 22.35 19.26 -3.57
CA ASP A 233 21.98 20.67 -3.65
C ASP A 233 21.12 20.92 -4.91
N PRO A 234 19.89 21.44 -4.80
CA PRO A 234 19.07 21.80 -5.96
C PRO A 234 19.76 22.84 -6.87
N SER A 235 20.63 23.67 -6.32
CA SER A 235 21.41 24.66 -7.08
C SER A 235 22.45 24.02 -8.01
N ALA A 236 22.81 22.75 -7.79
CA ALA A 236 23.74 22.00 -8.64
C ALA A 236 23.07 21.39 -9.88
N VAL A 237 21.75 21.50 -10.03
CA VAL A 237 20.98 20.97 -11.17
C VAL A 237 20.22 22.08 -11.91
N PRO A 238 20.92 23.09 -12.45
CA PRO A 238 20.27 24.24 -13.11
C PRO A 238 19.43 23.82 -14.33
N TYR A 239 19.79 22.71 -14.99
CA TYR A 239 19.01 22.16 -16.09
C TYR A 239 17.58 21.78 -15.65
N ALA A 240 17.43 21.22 -14.44
CA ALA A 240 16.12 20.81 -13.92
C ALA A 240 15.26 22.03 -13.55
N VAL A 241 15.88 23.09 -13.01
CA VAL A 241 15.21 24.38 -12.76
C VAL A 241 14.71 24.99 -14.07
N GLU A 242 15.48 24.90 -15.14
CA GLU A 242 15.07 25.44 -16.45
C GLU A 242 13.92 24.63 -17.05
N THR A 243 13.95 23.30 -16.96
CA THR A 243 12.82 22.42 -17.30
C THR A 243 11.55 22.83 -16.54
N VAL A 244 11.64 23.08 -15.23
CA VAL A 244 10.49 23.56 -14.44
C VAL A 244 9.95 24.88 -14.99
N LYS A 245 10.80 25.87 -15.25
CA LYS A 245 10.37 27.17 -15.81
C LYS A 245 9.69 27.03 -17.16
N GLU A 246 10.18 26.14 -18.02
CA GLU A 246 9.60 25.93 -19.34
C GLU A 246 8.21 25.29 -19.28
N ILE A 247 7.91 24.50 -18.25
CA ILE A 247 6.60 23.82 -18.07
C ILE A 247 5.65 24.65 -17.22
N LEU A 248 6.18 25.49 -16.31
CA LEU A 248 5.41 26.30 -15.37
C LEU A 248 4.36 27.16 -16.10
N GLY A 249 3.12 27.06 -15.64
CA GLY A 249 1.97 27.77 -16.24
C GLY A 249 1.36 27.11 -17.47
N LYS A 250 1.95 26.03 -17.99
CA LYS A 250 1.39 25.22 -19.10
C LYS A 250 0.62 24.00 -18.60
N LEU A 251 1.10 23.37 -17.53
CA LEU A 251 0.53 22.17 -16.93
C LEU A 251 0.51 22.28 -15.39
N PRO A 252 -0.37 21.53 -14.70
CA PRO A 252 -0.26 21.32 -13.26
C PRO A 252 1.11 20.75 -12.89
N LEU A 253 1.80 21.41 -11.95
CA LEU A 253 3.09 20.97 -11.43
C LEU A 253 2.97 20.62 -9.95
N PHE A 254 3.55 19.49 -9.57
CA PHE A 254 3.71 19.09 -8.17
C PHE A 254 5.17 18.76 -7.88
N GLY A 255 5.67 19.13 -6.70
CA GLY A 255 7.08 18.92 -6.36
C GLY A 255 7.25 18.49 -4.91
N ILE A 256 8.01 17.42 -4.69
CA ILE A 256 8.27 16.83 -3.37
C ILE A 256 9.75 16.98 -3.04
N CYS A 257 10.07 17.44 -1.82
CA CYS A 257 11.45 17.62 -1.35
C CYS A 257 12.32 18.43 -2.33
N MET A 258 13.21 17.79 -3.10
CA MET A 258 13.99 18.48 -4.14
C MET A 258 13.08 19.12 -5.21
N GLY A 259 11.99 18.47 -5.62
CA GLY A 259 11.04 19.07 -6.56
C GLY A 259 10.41 20.37 -6.05
N GLN A 260 10.12 20.46 -4.75
CA GLN A 260 9.67 21.71 -4.12
C GLN A 260 10.74 22.81 -4.21
N GLN A 261 12.01 22.44 -4.02
CA GLN A 261 13.13 23.37 -4.10
C GLN A 261 13.36 23.88 -5.52
N LEU A 262 13.25 22.99 -6.53
CA LEU A 262 13.33 23.34 -7.94
C LEU A 262 12.20 24.30 -8.35
N LEU A 263 10.97 24.05 -7.91
CA LEU A 263 9.84 24.97 -8.09
C LEU A 263 10.11 26.33 -7.45
N GLY A 264 10.65 26.33 -6.22
CA GLY A 264 11.04 27.56 -5.52
C GLY A 264 12.07 28.37 -6.30
N GLN A 265 13.10 27.73 -6.85
CA GLN A 265 14.11 28.38 -7.68
C GLN A 265 13.57 28.86 -9.02
N ALA A 266 12.70 28.08 -9.67
CA ALA A 266 12.05 28.45 -10.93
C ALA A 266 11.18 29.71 -10.77
N LEU A 267 10.55 29.88 -9.60
CA LEU A 267 9.80 31.07 -9.20
C LEU A 267 10.69 32.24 -8.73
N GLY A 268 12.01 32.14 -8.89
CA GLY A 268 12.98 33.18 -8.53
C GLY A 268 13.38 33.21 -7.07
N GLY A 269 13.01 32.19 -6.28
CA GLY A 269 13.50 31.98 -4.92
C GLY A 269 14.97 31.54 -4.90
N LYS A 270 15.58 31.57 -3.71
CA LYS A 270 16.93 31.02 -3.49
C LYS A 270 16.87 29.88 -2.50
N THR A 271 17.69 28.87 -2.73
CA THR A 271 17.90 27.77 -1.80
C THR A 271 19.15 28.03 -0.98
N PHE A 272 19.18 27.51 0.24
CA PHE A 272 20.35 27.56 1.10
C PHE A 272 20.52 26.24 1.84
N LYS A 273 21.78 25.93 2.19
CA LYS A 273 22.10 24.77 3.02
C LYS A 273 21.78 25.08 4.48
N MET A 274 20.99 24.22 5.10
CA MET A 274 20.65 24.31 6.51
C MET A 274 21.82 23.86 7.38
N LYS A 275 21.84 24.27 8.65
CA LYS A 275 22.93 23.92 9.58
C LYS A 275 23.06 22.40 9.80
N PHE A 276 21.92 21.71 9.95
CA PHE A 276 21.85 20.27 10.20
C PHE A 276 20.72 19.57 9.41
N GLY A 277 19.97 20.31 8.58
CA GLY A 277 18.82 19.80 7.83
C GLY A 277 17.66 19.34 8.73
N HIS A 278 16.63 18.76 8.11
CA HIS A 278 15.56 18.05 8.80
C HIS A 278 15.57 16.59 8.36
N HIS A 279 15.74 15.69 9.34
CA HIS A 279 15.82 14.25 9.15
C HIS A 279 15.04 13.59 10.28
N GLY A 280 13.80 13.19 10.02
CA GLY A 280 12.94 12.58 11.05
C GLY A 280 11.47 12.52 10.64
N GLY A 281 10.72 11.62 11.30
CA GLY A 281 9.29 11.38 11.06
C GLY A 281 8.33 12.22 11.90
N ASN A 282 8.85 13.08 12.78
CA ASN A 282 8.07 13.80 13.79
C ASN A 282 8.10 15.33 13.61
N HIS A 283 8.36 15.83 12.40
CA HIS A 283 8.52 17.26 12.16
C HIS A 283 7.16 17.95 11.95
N PRO A 284 6.72 18.87 12.83
CA PRO A 284 5.45 19.55 12.67
C PRO A 284 5.51 20.57 11.53
N VAL A 285 4.55 20.50 10.61
CA VAL A 285 4.35 21.44 9.51
C VAL A 285 2.97 22.03 9.63
N ARG A 286 2.90 23.36 9.57
CA ARG A 286 1.63 24.10 9.66
C ARG A 286 1.17 24.53 8.29
N ASN A 287 -0.05 24.16 7.92
CA ASN A 287 -0.74 24.78 6.80
C ASN A 287 -1.18 26.19 7.21
N LEU A 288 -0.53 27.21 6.66
CA LEU A 288 -0.81 28.60 7.03
C LEU A 288 -2.20 29.10 6.60
N ARG A 289 -2.89 28.41 5.69
CA ARG A 289 -4.24 28.78 5.23
C ARG A 289 -5.33 28.25 6.16
N SER A 290 -5.26 26.97 6.52
CA SER A 290 -6.24 26.34 7.41
C SER A 290 -5.88 26.48 8.89
N GLY A 291 -4.60 26.74 9.20
CA GLY A 291 -4.07 26.76 10.55
C GLY A 291 -3.76 25.37 11.13
N HIS A 292 -4.14 24.29 10.44
CA HIS A 292 -3.89 22.91 10.85
C HIS A 292 -2.40 22.59 10.89
N VAL A 293 -2.02 21.78 11.87
CA VAL A 293 -0.66 21.25 12.01
C VAL A 293 -0.71 19.75 11.69
N GLU A 294 0.21 19.32 10.85
CA GLU A 294 0.43 17.93 10.48
C GLU A 294 1.85 17.55 10.88
N ILE A 295 2.05 16.32 11.33
CA ILE A 295 3.39 15.78 11.56
C ILE A 295 3.86 15.13 10.26
N SER A 296 5.12 15.34 9.91
CA SER A 296 5.64 14.96 8.60
C SER A 296 7.00 14.28 8.70
N ALA A 297 7.24 13.37 7.75
CA ALA A 297 8.56 12.86 7.44
C ALA A 297 9.35 13.91 6.63
N GLN A 298 10.49 14.32 7.17
CA GLN A 298 11.41 15.27 6.53
C GLN A 298 12.76 14.59 6.33
N ASN A 299 13.33 14.76 5.14
CA ASN A 299 14.66 14.28 4.80
C ASN A 299 15.32 15.23 3.79
N HIS A 300 15.70 16.43 4.27
CA HIS A 300 16.29 17.45 3.42
C HIS A 300 17.32 18.31 4.16
N ASN A 301 18.42 18.63 3.46
CA ASN A 301 19.49 19.50 3.96
C ASN A 301 19.44 20.93 3.41
N TYR A 302 18.53 21.17 2.46
CA TYR A 302 18.36 22.44 1.79
C TYR A 302 16.94 22.93 1.96
N ALA A 303 16.75 24.24 2.03
CA ALA A 303 15.45 24.87 2.11
C ALA A 303 15.37 26.06 1.16
N VAL A 304 14.15 26.41 0.75
CA VAL A 304 13.88 27.64 -0.02
C VAL A 304 13.71 28.80 0.96
N ASP A 305 14.43 29.90 0.72
CA ASP A 305 14.34 31.11 1.53
C ASP A 305 13.02 31.87 1.21
N PRO A 306 12.08 31.96 2.17
CA PRO A 306 10.77 32.59 1.96
C PRO A 306 10.87 34.11 1.73
N HIS A 307 11.98 34.75 2.10
CA HIS A 307 12.17 36.19 1.93
C HIS A 307 12.79 36.57 0.59
N ARG A 308 13.19 35.57 -0.21
CA ARG A 308 13.95 35.77 -1.46
C ARG A 308 13.15 35.52 -2.73
N PHE A 309 11.84 35.30 -2.64
CA PHE A 309 10.99 35.30 -3.83
C PHE A 309 10.96 36.68 -4.48
N LEU A 310 11.01 36.71 -5.81
CA LEU A 310 10.76 37.94 -6.57
C LEU A 310 9.35 38.44 -6.21
N ARG A 311 9.22 39.73 -5.87
CA ARG A 311 7.95 40.40 -5.47
C ARG A 311 6.88 40.46 -6.57
N VAL A 312 6.95 39.60 -7.58
CA VAL A 312 6.13 39.63 -8.79
C VAL A 312 4.74 39.02 -8.55
N TRP A 313 4.53 38.32 -7.43
CA TRP A 313 3.31 37.57 -7.13
C TRP A 313 2.62 38.01 -5.81
N LYS A 314 2.67 39.31 -5.49
CA LYS A 314 1.84 39.92 -4.44
C LYS A 314 0.62 40.58 -5.04
#